data_AF-A0A3P4AT49-F1
#
_entry.id   AF-A0A3P4AT49-F1
#
_cell.length_a   1.000
_cell.length_b   1.000
_cell.length_c   1.000
_cell.angle_alpha   90.00
_cell.angle_beta   90.00
_cell.angle_gamma   90.00
#
_symmetry.space_group_name_H-M   'P 1'
#
loop_
_entity.id
_entity.type
_entity.pdbx_description
1 polymer ?
#
loop_
_entity_poly.entity_id
_entity_poly.type
_entity_poly.pdbx_seq_one_letter_code
_entity_poly.pdbx_strand_id
1 'polypeptide(L)'
;MVLPWLALPLLVLLALYPPTAPWSERFLTPLVAAGSGLYLLRRRENLPWGLGLLLWGVGDLVWALEDLAASPRSLLWESPYLAGYLALTYGLWRLPPRPPRLTLGLLPLGLLGLLALLHPELGIDRLYVAWDALLLLLLLPRLEGLFQERFQPGRALLGVGVLLVLVADLAYGYLEAMGGYPAGHPLHLLYPLGYLLLALGVEGRNVPTFPALALGGLFLLPAVVAKDPVPFALRLLALYGGLAGALGLLYALHLEWRRTEERGRRWTRFLEALARLSPRVTQTLSPEGVLLGVLEAAQELLPQAVGLELRARGSLVGERAPHILPVPLNGDAAYLHLRTPPEEPVPPGFLALLGERLRQVLRQAEWGTLALTDPLIPFYANSFVLGHQWNRVCRLRVSGSWARTRHRSATASIISSRSRKYRLATASFTKGHTRSTGCSSGL
;
A
#
# COMPACT_ATOMS: atom_id res chain seq x y z
N MET A 1 19.13 -3.70 4.78
CA MET A 1 18.13 -4.22 5.76
C MET A 1 18.29 -3.56 7.14
N VAL A 2 18.82 -2.33 7.24
CA VAL A 2 19.37 -1.81 8.52
C VAL A 2 18.34 -1.08 9.39
N LEU A 3 17.46 -0.27 8.80
CA LEU A 3 16.56 0.62 9.57
C LEU A 3 15.58 -0.07 10.56
N PRO A 4 14.93 -1.22 10.28
CA PRO A 4 14.07 -1.87 11.29
C PRO A 4 14.86 -2.37 12.52
N TRP A 5 16.17 -2.57 12.39
CA TRP A 5 17.07 -2.92 13.50
C TRP A 5 17.58 -1.69 14.28
N LEU A 6 17.30 -0.47 13.83
CA LEU A 6 17.49 0.76 14.62
C LEU A 6 16.20 1.16 15.34
N ALA A 7 15.05 0.97 14.71
CA ALA A 7 13.75 1.25 15.34
C ALA A 7 13.48 0.37 16.58
N LEU A 8 13.89 -0.90 16.57
CA LEU A 8 13.74 -1.81 17.71
C LEU A 8 14.51 -1.37 18.97
N PRO A 9 15.86 -1.18 18.94
CA PRO A 9 16.59 -0.68 20.10
C PRO A 9 16.19 0.75 20.49
N LEU A 10 15.70 1.57 19.55
CA LEU A 10 15.17 2.91 19.88
C LEU A 10 13.84 2.84 20.64
N LEU A 11 12.91 1.97 20.22
CA LEU A 11 11.66 1.69 20.96
C LEU A 11 11.95 1.07 22.33
N VAL A 12 12.97 0.23 22.42
CA VAL A 12 13.46 -0.32 23.69
C VAL A 12 14.11 0.76 24.57
N LEU A 13 14.86 1.71 24.01
CA LEU A 13 15.39 2.87 24.74
C LEU A 13 14.28 3.80 25.25
N LEU A 14 13.28 4.10 24.40
CA LEU A 14 12.07 4.86 24.74
C LEU A 14 11.21 4.18 25.81
N ALA A 15 11.32 2.85 25.96
CA ALA A 15 10.61 2.07 26.98
C ALA A 15 11.42 1.78 28.25
N LEU A 16 12.76 1.83 28.20
CA LEU A 16 13.65 1.49 29.32
C LEU A 16 14.19 2.70 30.08
N TYR A 17 14.35 3.86 29.45
CA TYR A 17 14.65 5.09 30.18
C TYR A 17 13.35 5.68 30.74
N PRO A 18 13.34 6.21 31.97
CA PRO A 18 12.20 6.98 32.44
C PRO A 18 11.98 8.14 31.46
N PRO A 19 10.80 8.24 30.80
CA PRO A 19 10.58 9.15 29.68
C PRO A 19 10.33 10.60 30.12
N THR A 20 11.11 11.02 31.12
CA THR A 20 11.12 12.32 31.80
C THR A 20 12.55 12.68 32.27
N ALA A 21 13.59 11.98 31.81
CA ALA A 21 14.97 12.29 32.14
C ALA A 21 15.51 13.39 31.19
N PRO A 22 16.09 14.50 31.68
CA PRO A 22 16.61 15.58 30.81
C PRO A 22 17.63 15.12 29.76
N TRP A 23 18.27 13.97 29.97
CA TRP A 23 19.22 13.36 29.05
C TRP A 23 18.57 12.75 27.79
N SER A 24 17.31 12.29 27.84
CA SER A 24 16.63 11.80 26.63
C SER A 24 16.28 12.97 25.71
N GLU A 25 15.72 14.04 26.26
CA GLU A 25 15.41 15.29 25.55
C GLU A 25 16.67 15.87 24.88
N ARG A 26 17.77 16.03 25.63
CA ARG A 26 19.01 16.68 25.16
C ARG A 26 19.85 15.87 24.15
N PHE A 27 19.71 14.54 24.11
CA PHE A 27 20.59 13.70 23.29
C PHE A 27 19.86 12.68 22.40
N LEU A 28 18.74 12.09 22.83
CA LEU A 28 18.02 11.12 22.01
C LEU A 28 17.41 11.79 20.78
N THR A 29 16.72 12.92 20.98
CA THR A 29 16.07 13.71 19.92
C THR A 29 17.05 14.12 18.80
N PRO A 30 18.15 14.84 19.08
CA PRO A 30 19.11 15.21 18.04
C PRO A 30 19.78 14.01 17.36
N LEU A 31 20.11 12.93 18.11
CA LEU A 31 20.70 11.73 17.52
C LEU A 31 19.74 10.99 16.58
N VAL A 32 18.44 10.94 16.91
CA VAL A 32 17.41 10.34 16.05
C VAL A 32 17.19 11.19 14.80
N ALA A 33 17.11 12.51 14.95
CA ALA A 33 17.01 13.45 13.84
C ALA A 33 18.20 13.33 12.88
N ALA A 34 19.42 13.54 13.39
CA ALA A 34 20.64 13.51 12.61
C ALA A 34 20.92 12.12 12.01
N GLY A 35 20.71 11.05 12.76
CA GLY A 35 20.86 9.68 12.28
C GLY A 35 19.87 9.33 11.16
N SER A 36 18.62 9.78 11.28
CA SER A 36 17.59 9.61 10.25
C SER A 36 17.87 10.46 9.01
N GLY A 37 18.33 11.71 9.20
CA GLY A 37 18.77 12.59 8.12
C GLY A 37 19.94 12.00 7.33
N LEU A 38 21.02 11.62 8.01
CA LEU A 38 22.18 10.93 7.41
C LEU A 38 21.78 9.65 6.67
N TYR A 39 20.83 8.87 7.20
CA TYR A 39 20.31 7.69 6.53
C TYR A 39 19.62 8.02 5.20
N LEU A 40 18.74 9.03 5.18
CA LEU A 40 18.06 9.48 3.96
C LEU A 40 19.04 10.10 2.95
N LEU A 41 20.01 10.90 3.40
CA LEU A 41 21.05 11.47 2.54
C LEU A 41 21.88 10.38 1.86
N ARG A 42 22.23 9.31 2.59
CA ARG A 42 22.95 8.15 2.03
C ARG A 42 22.15 7.40 0.96
N ARG A 43 20.81 7.52 0.95
CA ARG A 43 19.95 6.97 -0.11
C ARG A 43 19.89 7.85 -1.36
N ARG A 44 20.26 9.14 -1.28
CA ARG A 44 20.25 10.15 -2.37
C ARG A 44 18.89 10.46 -3.03
N GLU A 45 17.90 9.58 -2.93
CA GLU A 45 16.57 9.76 -3.55
C GLU A 45 15.74 10.87 -2.87
N ASN A 46 16.04 11.23 -1.63
CA ASN A 46 15.22 12.14 -0.80
C ASN A 46 16.05 13.24 -0.09
N LEU A 47 16.89 13.94 -0.86
CA LEU A 47 17.77 15.00 -0.33
C LEU A 47 17.10 16.05 0.56
N PRO A 48 15.93 16.66 0.23
CA PRO A 48 15.32 17.71 1.07
C PRO A 48 14.95 17.21 2.47
N TRP A 49 14.38 16.01 2.55
CA TRP A 49 14.01 15.36 3.81
C TRP A 49 15.23 14.97 4.64
N GLY A 50 16.27 14.45 3.98
CA GLY A 50 17.52 14.09 4.64
C GLY A 50 18.30 15.29 5.18
N LEU A 51 18.36 16.40 4.41
CA LEU A 51 18.93 17.66 4.87
C LEU A 51 18.10 18.25 6.01
N GLY A 52 16.78 18.26 5.88
CA GLY A 52 15.84 18.75 6.88
C GLY A 52 16.05 18.13 8.26
N LEU A 53 15.93 16.80 8.35
CA LEU A 53 16.15 16.07 9.60
C LEU A 53 17.58 16.20 10.14
N LEU A 54 18.59 16.28 9.27
CA LEU A 54 19.97 16.46 9.71
C LEU A 54 20.18 17.84 10.35
N LEU A 55 19.65 18.89 9.71
CA LEU A 55 19.81 20.27 10.13
C LEU A 55 19.00 20.59 11.39
N TRP A 56 17.77 20.06 11.50
CA TRP A 56 17.02 20.05 12.75
C TRP A 56 17.78 19.33 13.87
N GLY A 57 18.31 18.12 13.62
CA GLY A 57 19.11 17.40 14.62
C GLY A 57 20.41 18.08 15.03
N VAL A 58 21.00 18.90 14.16
CA VAL A 58 22.15 19.76 14.51
C VAL A 58 21.69 20.95 15.36
N GLY A 59 20.57 21.59 15.05
CA GLY A 59 20.01 22.68 15.87
C GLY A 59 19.55 22.20 17.26
N ASP A 60 18.81 21.09 17.33
CA ASP A 60 18.43 20.42 18.58
C ASP A 60 19.67 20.15 19.48
N LEU A 61 20.79 19.75 18.88
CA LEU A 61 22.06 19.51 19.60
C LEU A 61 22.73 20.82 20.04
N VAL A 62 22.67 21.88 19.23
CA VAL A 62 23.24 23.20 19.57
C VAL A 62 22.46 23.82 20.72
N TRP A 63 21.13 23.82 20.70
CA TRP A 63 20.29 24.25 21.81
C TRP A 63 20.58 23.45 23.09
N ALA A 64 20.69 22.12 23.00
CA ALA A 64 21.04 21.29 24.15
C ALA A 64 22.42 21.61 24.75
N LEU A 65 23.37 22.11 23.94
CA LEU A 65 24.69 22.57 24.39
C LEU A 65 24.65 24.00 24.96
N GLU A 66 23.87 24.92 24.39
CA GLU A 66 23.66 26.26 24.93
C GLU A 66 23.00 26.21 26.31
N ASP A 67 21.98 25.36 26.49
CA ASP A 67 21.32 25.07 27.76
C ASP A 67 22.29 24.53 28.83
N LEU A 68 23.21 23.64 28.42
CA LEU A 68 24.23 23.08 29.32
C LEU A 68 25.31 24.10 29.69
N ALA A 69 25.60 25.05 28.79
CA ALA A 69 26.59 26.10 28.99
C ALA A 69 26.02 27.36 29.68
N ALA A 70 24.69 27.44 29.87
CA ALA A 70 23.97 28.66 30.26
C ALA A 70 24.33 29.87 29.37
N SER A 71 24.55 29.62 28.09
CA SER A 71 24.92 30.63 27.10
C SER A 71 23.68 31.40 26.61
N PRO A 72 23.74 32.73 26.38
CA PRO A 72 22.67 33.42 25.69
C PRO A 72 22.52 32.88 24.25
N ARG A 73 21.29 32.54 23.85
CA ARG A 73 20.96 32.10 22.47
C ARG A 73 21.45 33.15 21.46
N SER A 74 22.18 32.72 20.42
CA SER A 74 22.66 33.62 19.36
C SER A 74 22.00 33.33 18.02
N LEU A 75 21.63 34.38 17.27
CA LEU A 75 20.96 34.25 15.95
C LEU A 75 21.77 33.44 14.91
N LEU A 76 23.09 33.34 15.08
CA LEU A 76 23.95 32.52 14.21
C LEU A 76 23.79 31.01 14.50
N TRP A 77 23.51 30.65 15.76
CA TRP A 77 23.30 29.27 16.20
C TRP A 77 21.93 28.71 15.79
N GLU A 78 20.96 29.59 15.50
CA GLU A 78 19.64 29.28 14.93
C GLU A 78 19.68 28.88 13.45
N SER A 79 20.77 29.21 12.74
CA SER A 79 20.89 29.02 11.29
C SER A 79 20.72 27.58 10.78
N PRO A 80 21.14 26.50 11.49
CA PRO A 80 20.83 25.13 11.09
C PRO A 80 19.33 24.85 11.16
N TYR A 81 18.64 25.33 12.21
CA TYR A 81 17.22 25.04 12.41
C TYR A 81 16.37 25.67 11.30
N LEU A 82 16.61 26.94 11.00
CA LEU A 82 15.97 27.66 9.88
C LEU A 82 16.25 27.00 8.51
N ALA A 83 17.47 26.51 8.28
CA ALA A 83 17.79 25.77 7.07
C ALA A 83 17.08 24.40 7.01
N GLY A 84 16.87 23.74 8.16
CA GLY A 84 16.04 22.54 8.29
C GLY A 84 14.59 22.79 7.90
N TYR A 85 13.98 23.85 8.44
CA TYR A 85 12.63 24.32 8.08
C TYR A 85 12.48 24.56 6.58
N LEU A 86 13.43 25.26 5.94
CA LEU A 86 13.43 25.48 4.50
C LEU A 86 13.49 24.17 3.71
N ALA A 87 14.37 23.24 4.10
CA ALA A 87 14.54 21.96 3.44
C ALA A 87 13.28 21.06 3.55
N LEU A 88 12.59 21.08 4.70
CA LEU A 88 11.34 20.35 4.91
C LEU A 88 10.14 21.01 4.24
N THR A 89 10.06 22.35 4.25
CA THR A 89 9.07 23.10 3.45
C THR A 89 9.18 22.70 1.99
N TYR A 90 10.40 22.63 1.45
CA TYR A 90 10.66 22.20 0.07
C TYR A 90 10.38 20.71 -0.16
N GLY A 91 10.69 19.84 0.81
CA GLY A 91 10.35 18.42 0.79
C GLY A 91 8.84 18.18 0.71
N LEU A 92 8.07 18.85 1.58
CA LEU A 92 6.61 18.86 1.56
C LEU A 92 6.08 19.42 0.23
N TRP A 93 6.62 20.54 -0.24
CA TRP A 93 6.19 21.23 -1.46
C TRP A 93 6.34 20.37 -2.73
N ARG A 94 7.27 19.40 -2.77
CA ARG A 94 7.41 18.44 -3.87
C ARG A 94 6.33 17.35 -3.95
N LEU A 95 5.55 17.12 -2.89
CA LEU A 95 4.47 16.12 -2.91
C LEU A 95 3.29 16.57 -3.80
N PRO A 96 2.56 15.67 -4.49
CA PRO A 96 1.43 16.07 -5.31
C PRO A 96 0.24 16.55 -4.45
N PRO A 97 -0.27 17.78 -4.63
CA PRO A 97 -1.43 18.29 -3.91
C PRO A 97 -2.75 17.72 -4.43
N ARG A 98 -3.72 17.59 -3.53
CA ARG A 98 -5.13 17.32 -3.80
C ARG A 98 -6.00 18.34 -3.05
N PRO A 99 -7.19 18.70 -3.54
CA PRO A 99 -8.05 19.69 -2.89
C PRO A 99 -8.49 19.17 -1.51
N PRO A 100 -8.10 19.82 -0.40
CA PRO A 100 -8.29 19.29 0.94
C PRO A 100 -9.79 19.31 1.30
N ARG A 101 -10.27 18.21 1.88
CA ARG A 101 -11.66 18.05 2.34
C ARG A 101 -11.69 17.36 3.69
N LEU A 102 -11.20 16.12 3.75
CA LEU A 102 -11.13 15.35 4.99
C LEU A 102 -9.97 15.82 5.87
N THR A 103 -8.86 16.20 5.25
CA THR A 103 -7.68 16.75 5.93
C THR A 103 -7.91 18.11 6.59
N LEU A 104 -8.96 18.85 6.21
CA LEU A 104 -9.38 20.07 6.92
C LEU A 104 -9.78 19.80 8.37
N GLY A 105 -10.14 18.56 8.71
CA GLY A 105 -10.34 18.11 10.10
C GLY A 105 -9.07 18.10 10.97
N LEU A 106 -7.90 18.47 10.44
CA LEU A 106 -6.68 18.69 11.22
C LEU A 106 -6.40 20.18 11.48
N LEU A 107 -7.14 21.10 10.84
CA LEU A 107 -6.95 22.54 10.97
C LEU A 107 -7.05 23.05 12.43
N PRO A 108 -7.93 22.52 13.31
CA PRO A 108 -7.95 22.94 14.71
C PRO A 108 -6.63 22.77 15.47
N LEU A 109 -5.72 21.89 15.03
CA LEU A 109 -4.39 21.76 15.64
C LEU A 109 -3.53 23.03 15.45
N GLY A 110 -3.75 23.77 14.36
CA GLY A 110 -3.12 25.07 14.13
C GLY A 110 -3.58 26.17 15.09
N LEU A 111 -4.67 25.97 15.85
CA LEU A 111 -5.13 26.93 16.85
C LEU A 111 -4.11 27.11 17.98
N LEU A 112 -3.36 26.07 18.36
CA LEU A 112 -2.26 26.20 19.34
C LEU A 112 -1.24 27.25 18.89
N GLY A 113 -0.83 27.17 17.62
CA GLY A 113 0.10 28.13 17.04
C GLY A 113 -0.49 29.53 16.97
N LEU A 114 -1.72 29.67 16.45
CA LEU A 114 -2.38 30.98 16.39
C LEU A 114 -2.55 31.62 17.78
N LEU A 115 -2.78 30.84 18.83
CA LEU A 115 -2.84 31.34 20.21
C LEU A 115 -1.45 31.74 20.72
N ALA A 116 -0.43 30.90 20.55
CA ALA A 116 0.92 31.23 21.00
C ALA A 116 1.46 32.48 20.27
N LEU A 117 1.14 32.66 18.99
CA LEU A 117 1.47 33.86 18.21
C LEU A 117 0.91 35.17 18.79
N LEU A 118 -0.04 35.15 19.73
CA LEU A 118 -0.54 36.34 20.41
C LEU A 118 0.37 36.80 21.57
N HIS A 119 1.27 35.94 22.05
CA HIS A 119 2.19 36.25 23.15
C HIS A 119 3.49 36.86 22.59
N PRO A 120 3.81 38.14 22.88
CA PRO A 120 5.01 38.80 22.37
C PRO A 120 6.30 38.30 23.05
N GLU A 121 6.17 37.66 24.22
CA GLU A 121 7.26 37.18 25.06
C GLU A 121 8.06 36.01 24.42
N LEU A 122 7.49 35.34 23.42
CA LEU A 122 8.14 34.24 22.68
C LEU A 122 9.35 34.64 21.84
N GLY A 123 9.59 35.93 21.58
CA GLY A 123 10.74 36.39 20.82
C GLY A 123 10.88 35.71 19.44
N ILE A 124 11.96 34.95 19.26
CA ILE A 124 12.23 34.21 18.01
C ILE A 124 11.38 32.94 17.86
N ASP A 125 10.92 32.33 18.95
CA ASP A 125 10.16 31.08 18.92
C ASP A 125 8.78 31.29 18.25
N ARG A 126 8.32 32.55 18.25
CA ARG A 126 7.17 33.03 17.46
C ARG A 126 7.33 32.79 15.94
N LEU A 127 8.56 32.82 15.41
CA LEU A 127 8.85 32.51 14.00
C LEU A 127 8.63 31.03 13.71
N TYR A 128 9.13 30.14 14.58
CA TYR A 128 8.98 28.70 14.43
C TYR A 128 7.50 28.29 14.50
N VAL A 129 6.78 28.77 15.51
CA VAL A 129 5.32 28.57 15.64
C VAL A 129 4.54 29.05 14.40
N ALA A 130 4.90 30.20 13.81
CA ALA A 130 4.29 30.68 12.57
C ALA A 130 4.60 29.77 11.37
N TRP A 131 5.83 29.27 11.30
CA TRP A 131 6.28 28.34 10.27
C TRP A 131 5.56 27.00 10.40
N ASP A 132 5.37 26.46 11.60
CA ASP A 132 4.65 25.21 11.85
C ASP A 132 3.18 25.28 11.46
N ALA A 133 2.52 26.40 11.76
CA ALA A 133 1.16 26.66 11.26
C ALA A 133 1.11 26.66 9.72
N LEU A 134 2.12 27.23 9.05
CA LEU A 134 2.25 27.20 7.60
C LEU A 134 2.58 25.79 7.06
N LEU A 135 3.42 25.01 7.76
CA LEU A 135 3.72 23.62 7.42
C LEU A 135 2.48 22.73 7.56
N LEU A 136 1.66 22.94 8.59
CA LEU A 136 0.37 22.26 8.75
C LEU A 136 -0.56 22.56 7.57
N LEU A 137 -0.73 23.84 7.21
CA LEU A 137 -1.54 24.26 6.05
C LEU A 137 -1.00 23.68 4.73
N LEU A 138 0.33 23.64 4.56
CA LEU A 138 0.98 23.01 3.42
C LEU A 138 0.76 21.48 3.41
N LEU A 139 0.73 20.83 4.57
CA LEU A 139 0.57 19.39 4.74
C LEU A 139 -0.85 18.90 4.38
N LEU A 140 -1.91 19.63 4.72
CA LEU A 140 -3.30 19.20 4.50
C LEU A 140 -3.57 18.71 3.06
N PRO A 141 -3.37 19.52 1.99
CA PRO A 141 -3.58 19.07 0.61
C PRO A 141 -2.64 17.93 0.18
N ARG A 142 -1.54 17.69 0.92
CA ARG A 142 -0.59 16.60 0.63
C ARG A 142 -0.95 15.30 1.33
N LEU A 143 -1.79 15.31 2.36
CA LEU A 143 -2.34 14.09 2.98
C LEU A 143 -3.67 13.65 2.37
N GLU A 144 -4.39 14.55 1.70
CA GLU A 144 -5.69 14.25 1.09
C GLU A 144 -5.61 13.13 0.02
N GLY A 145 -4.44 12.96 -0.60
CA GLY A 145 -4.16 11.83 -1.51
C GLY A 145 -4.34 10.44 -0.85
N LEU A 146 -4.22 10.31 0.47
CA LEU A 146 -4.49 9.06 1.19
C LEU A 146 -5.95 8.59 1.07
N PHE A 147 -6.88 9.53 0.86
CA PHE A 147 -8.30 9.25 0.70
C PHE A 147 -8.70 9.17 -0.77
N GLN A 148 -8.14 10.02 -1.63
CA GLN A 148 -8.53 10.13 -3.04
C GLN A 148 -7.82 9.12 -3.95
N GLU A 149 -6.57 8.77 -3.66
CA GLU A 149 -5.75 7.84 -4.44
C GLU A 149 -5.62 6.50 -3.72
N ARG A 150 -4.94 5.52 -4.35
CA ARG A 150 -4.56 4.26 -3.69
C ARG A 150 -3.79 4.56 -2.41
N PHE A 151 -4.11 3.85 -1.33
CA PHE A 151 -3.49 4.10 -0.03
C PHE A 151 -1.98 3.81 -0.07
N GLN A 152 -1.18 4.77 0.41
CA GLN A 152 0.28 4.72 0.42
C GLN A 152 0.78 4.73 1.87
N PRO A 153 1.16 3.57 2.45
CA PRO A 153 1.59 3.50 3.86
C PRO A 153 2.78 4.39 4.20
N GLY A 154 3.71 4.61 3.27
CA GLY A 154 4.81 5.56 3.45
C GLY A 154 4.34 7.01 3.57
N ARG A 155 3.37 7.43 2.75
CA ARG A 155 2.76 8.78 2.81
C ARG A 155 1.95 8.98 4.10
N ALA A 156 1.32 7.92 4.61
CA ALA A 156 0.64 7.94 5.91
C ALA A 156 1.64 8.10 7.07
N LEU A 157 2.74 7.32 7.08
CA LEU A 157 3.80 7.45 8.06
C LEU A 157 4.47 8.83 8.04
N LEU A 158 4.77 9.35 6.84
CA LEU A 158 5.32 10.69 6.64
C LEU A 158 4.37 11.73 7.23
N GLY A 159 3.08 11.65 6.90
CA GLY A 159 2.05 12.57 7.41
C GLY A 159 1.92 12.55 8.92
N VAL A 160 1.88 11.37 9.54
CA VAL A 160 1.89 11.23 11.00
C VAL A 160 3.18 11.77 11.58
N GLY A 161 4.34 11.42 11.03
CA GLY A 161 5.66 11.87 11.51
C GLY A 161 5.78 13.39 11.55
N VAL A 162 5.40 14.07 10.45
CA VAL A 162 5.33 15.54 10.40
C VAL A 162 4.33 16.06 11.43
N LEU A 163 3.12 15.49 11.50
CA LEU A 163 2.08 15.96 12.44
C LEU A 163 2.47 15.80 13.91
N LEU A 164 3.23 14.76 14.28
CA LEU A 164 3.75 14.60 15.64
C LEU A 164 4.75 15.71 16.00
N VAL A 165 5.65 16.07 15.08
CA VAL A 165 6.62 17.16 15.27
C VAL A 165 5.87 18.50 15.37
N LEU A 166 5.04 18.84 14.38
CA LEU A 166 4.28 20.10 14.39
C LEU A 166 3.41 20.26 15.66
N VAL A 167 2.76 19.19 16.13
CA VAL A 167 1.98 19.28 17.38
C VAL A 167 2.88 19.42 18.61
N ALA A 168 4.09 18.86 18.60
CA ALA A 168 5.07 19.05 19.67
C ALA A 168 5.59 20.50 19.70
N ASP A 169 5.97 21.08 18.56
CA ASP A 169 6.46 22.47 18.46
C ASP A 169 5.39 23.49 18.84
N LEU A 170 4.18 23.34 18.30
CA LEU A 170 3.04 24.20 18.65
C LEU A 170 2.65 24.08 20.12
N ALA A 171 2.85 22.90 20.74
CA ALA A 171 2.63 22.70 22.16
C ALA A 171 3.77 23.26 23.02
N TYR A 172 5.01 23.15 22.58
CA TYR A 172 6.19 23.74 23.21
C TYR A 172 6.05 25.26 23.26
N GLY A 173 5.80 25.92 22.12
CA GLY A 173 5.60 27.37 22.05
C GLY A 173 4.41 27.86 22.87
N TYR A 174 3.32 27.07 22.97
CA TYR A 174 2.20 27.41 23.85
C TYR A 174 2.55 27.30 25.35
N LEU A 175 3.37 26.31 25.74
CA LEU A 175 3.81 26.14 27.13
C LEU A 175 4.83 27.21 27.54
N GLU A 176 5.78 27.52 26.67
CA GLU A 176 6.79 28.55 26.90
C GLU A 176 6.12 29.92 27.13
N ALA A 177 5.15 30.28 26.29
CA ALA A 177 4.32 31.48 26.42
C ALA A 177 3.47 31.58 27.70
N MET A 178 3.31 30.46 28.44
CA MET A 178 2.49 30.37 29.64
C MET A 178 3.32 30.33 30.94
N GLY A 179 4.63 30.57 30.87
CA GLY A 179 5.54 30.61 32.02
C GLY A 179 6.67 29.57 32.00
N GLY A 180 7.04 29.07 30.81
CA GLY A 180 8.19 28.20 30.60
C GLY A 180 7.84 26.70 30.48
N TYR A 181 8.55 26.02 29.59
CA TYR A 181 8.46 24.58 29.36
C TYR A 181 9.33 23.80 30.37
N PRO A 182 8.76 22.87 31.18
CA PRO A 182 9.52 22.16 32.19
C PRO A 182 10.40 21.04 31.58
N ALA A 183 11.68 21.00 31.94
CA ALA A 183 12.62 19.98 31.46
C ALA A 183 12.12 18.55 31.74
N GLY A 184 12.21 17.66 30.74
CA GLY A 184 11.68 16.30 30.83
C GLY A 184 10.16 16.19 30.67
N HIS A 185 9.47 17.23 30.22
CA HIS A 185 8.04 17.16 29.88
C HIS A 185 7.79 16.09 28.81
N PRO A 186 6.74 15.24 28.92
CA PRO A 186 6.58 14.07 28.06
C PRO A 186 6.36 14.39 26.57
N LEU A 187 6.02 15.64 26.21
CA LEU A 187 5.94 16.08 24.81
C LEU A 187 7.23 15.81 24.01
N HIS A 188 8.40 15.84 24.66
CA HIS A 188 9.68 15.61 23.97
C HIS A 188 9.76 14.26 23.27
N LEU A 189 8.94 13.27 23.67
CA LEU A 189 8.88 11.93 23.05
C LEU A 189 8.27 11.97 21.65
N LEU A 190 7.48 13.00 21.33
CA LEU A 190 6.86 13.17 20.02
C LEU A 190 7.89 13.51 18.94
N TYR A 191 8.99 14.21 19.28
CA TYR A 191 10.07 14.53 18.34
C TYR A 191 10.83 13.31 17.80
N PRO A 192 11.50 12.46 18.61
CA PRO A 192 12.23 11.31 18.09
C PRO A 192 11.30 10.31 17.40
N LEU A 193 10.05 10.17 17.88
CA LEU A 193 9.06 9.36 17.18
C LEU A 193 8.68 9.98 15.83
N GLY A 194 8.37 11.28 15.79
CA GLY A 194 8.01 12.02 14.60
C GLY A 194 9.09 11.96 13.53
N TYR A 195 10.35 12.24 13.89
CA TYR A 195 11.52 12.11 13.02
C TYR A 195 11.69 10.68 12.47
N LEU A 196 11.51 9.65 13.30
CA LEU A 196 11.60 8.25 12.89
C LEU A 196 10.48 7.86 11.91
N LEU A 197 9.22 8.21 12.21
CA LEU A 197 8.07 7.91 11.35
C LEU A 197 8.17 8.69 10.02
N LEU A 198 8.64 9.95 10.06
CA LEU A 198 8.93 10.76 8.88
C LEU A 198 9.96 10.05 8.00
N ALA A 199 11.10 9.64 8.56
CA ALA A 199 12.16 8.99 7.78
C ALA A 199 11.74 7.62 7.21
N LEU A 200 10.98 6.82 7.98
CA LEU A 200 10.39 5.56 7.51
C LEU A 200 9.39 5.79 6.37
N GLY A 201 8.57 6.85 6.49
CA GLY A 201 7.60 7.25 5.47
C GLY A 201 8.27 7.71 4.17
N VAL A 202 9.32 8.53 4.29
CA VAL A 202 10.13 9.03 3.17
C VAL A 202 10.94 7.92 2.48
N GLU A 203 11.40 6.87 3.17
CA GLU A 203 12.03 5.72 2.49
C GLU A 203 11.04 4.98 1.57
N GLY A 204 9.73 5.22 1.67
CA GLY A 204 8.73 4.76 0.70
C GLY A 204 8.55 3.23 0.61
N ARG A 205 9.20 2.45 1.49
CA ARG A 205 9.03 1.00 1.55
C ARG A 205 7.58 0.67 1.89
N ASN A 206 6.96 -0.21 1.12
CA ASN A 206 5.61 -0.66 1.41
C ASN A 206 5.65 -1.86 2.38
N VAL A 207 5.76 -1.58 3.69
CA VAL A 207 5.86 -2.60 4.75
C VAL A 207 4.50 -2.76 5.46
N PRO A 208 3.99 -3.99 5.67
CA PRO A 208 2.64 -4.20 6.21
C PRO A 208 2.44 -3.69 7.65
N THR A 209 3.50 -3.44 8.42
CA THR A 209 3.42 -2.88 9.77
C THR A 209 3.29 -1.35 9.80
N PHE A 210 3.53 -0.65 8.68
CA PHE A 210 3.54 0.81 8.63
C PHE A 210 2.22 1.48 9.02
N PRO A 211 1.02 0.96 8.65
CA PRO A 211 -0.24 1.54 9.11
C PRO A 211 -0.44 1.38 10.63
N ALA A 212 0.03 0.29 11.22
CA ALA A 212 -0.04 0.07 12.66
C ALA A 212 0.91 1.00 13.44
N LEU A 213 2.11 1.26 12.90
CA LEU A 213 3.03 2.25 13.46
C LEU A 213 2.47 3.69 13.36
N ALA A 214 1.86 4.04 12.23
CA ALA A 214 1.21 5.33 12.05
C ALA A 214 0.01 5.53 13.03
N LEU A 215 -0.83 4.50 13.21
CA LEU A 215 -1.88 4.52 14.23
C LEU A 215 -1.30 4.63 15.64
N GLY A 216 -0.27 3.85 15.97
CA GLY A 216 0.40 3.90 17.27
C GLY A 216 0.95 5.29 17.62
N GLY A 217 1.56 5.98 16.65
CA GLY A 217 2.00 7.37 16.82
C GLY A 217 0.85 8.33 17.13
N LEU A 218 -0.27 8.21 16.41
CA LEU A 218 -1.46 9.04 16.65
C LEU A 218 -2.11 8.77 18.01
N PHE A 219 -2.09 7.53 18.50
CA PHE A 219 -2.55 7.20 19.85
C PHE A 219 -1.63 7.73 20.96
N LEU A 220 -0.35 8.00 20.67
CA LEU A 220 0.57 8.58 21.64
C LEU A 220 0.33 10.06 21.91
N LEU A 221 -0.28 10.81 20.96
CA LEU A 221 -0.65 12.22 21.16
C LEU A 221 -1.44 12.47 22.46
N PRO A 222 -2.62 11.85 22.71
CA PRO A 222 -3.31 12.01 23.98
C PRO A 222 -2.58 11.37 25.17
N ALA A 223 -1.89 10.25 24.97
CA ALA A 223 -1.25 9.50 26.06
C ALA A 223 -0.07 10.27 26.70
N VAL A 224 0.70 10.98 25.87
CA VAL A 224 1.80 11.87 26.27
C VAL A 224 1.29 13.04 27.11
N VAL A 225 0.09 13.53 26.78
CA VAL A 225 -0.47 14.81 27.26
C VAL A 225 -1.45 14.59 28.43
N ALA A 226 -1.71 13.34 28.82
CA ALA A 226 -2.65 12.95 29.88
C ALA A 226 -2.15 13.20 31.33
N LYS A 227 -0.85 13.46 31.53
CA LYS A 227 -0.26 13.70 32.86
C LYS A 227 -0.25 15.20 33.20
N ASP A 228 -0.41 15.51 34.49
CA ASP A 228 -0.17 16.86 35.00
C ASP A 228 1.34 17.20 34.90
N PRO A 229 1.74 18.47 34.65
CA PRO A 229 0.94 19.70 34.73
C PRO A 229 0.51 20.30 33.38
N VAL A 230 0.02 19.50 32.43
CA VAL A 230 -0.40 20.02 31.11
C VAL A 230 -1.68 20.88 31.16
N PRO A 231 -1.74 22.08 30.53
CA PRO A 231 -2.97 22.87 30.39
C PRO A 231 -4.13 22.14 29.68
N PHE A 232 -5.36 22.34 30.13
CA PHE A 232 -6.55 21.65 29.61
C PHE A 232 -6.77 21.82 28.10
N ALA A 233 -6.53 23.02 27.55
CA ALA A 233 -6.65 23.30 26.12
C ALA A 233 -5.73 22.40 25.28
N LEU A 234 -4.50 22.20 25.74
CA LEU A 234 -3.52 21.33 25.10
C LEU A 234 -3.94 19.85 25.18
N ARG A 235 -4.53 19.40 26.30
CA ARG A 235 -5.10 18.04 26.43
C ARG A 235 -6.22 17.80 25.42
N LEU A 236 -7.15 18.76 25.28
CA LEU A 236 -8.24 18.68 24.30
C LEU A 236 -7.73 18.63 22.86
N LEU A 237 -6.73 19.45 22.51
CA LEU A 237 -6.19 19.50 21.16
C LEU A 237 -5.34 18.26 20.80
N ALA A 238 -4.58 17.72 21.75
CA ALA A 238 -3.88 16.44 21.58
C ALA A 238 -4.86 15.27 21.42
N LEU A 239 -5.94 15.24 22.21
CA LEU A 239 -7.02 14.25 22.08
C LEU A 239 -7.72 14.37 20.72
N TYR A 240 -8.06 15.59 20.31
CA TYR A 240 -8.67 15.86 19.01
C TYR A 240 -7.77 15.40 17.86
N GLY A 241 -6.47 15.76 17.88
CA GLY A 241 -5.51 15.37 16.85
C GLY A 241 -5.29 13.86 16.76
N GLY A 242 -5.16 13.20 17.91
CA GLY A 242 -5.07 11.75 17.98
C GLY A 242 -6.31 11.05 17.41
N LEU A 243 -7.51 11.49 17.82
CA LEU A 243 -8.77 10.90 17.33
C LEU A 243 -9.04 11.21 15.86
N ALA A 244 -8.95 12.46 15.43
CA ALA A 244 -9.19 12.87 14.04
C ALA A 244 -8.19 12.23 13.09
N GLY A 245 -6.90 12.19 13.47
CA GLY A 245 -5.86 11.51 12.72
C GLY A 245 -6.09 9.99 12.66
N ALA A 246 -6.40 9.34 13.78
CA ALA A 246 -6.61 7.88 13.81
C ALA A 246 -7.87 7.47 13.03
N LEU A 247 -8.99 8.18 13.20
CA LEU A 247 -10.22 7.94 12.43
C LEU A 247 -9.99 8.21 10.93
N GLY A 248 -9.26 9.27 10.57
CA GLY A 248 -8.86 9.53 9.19
C GLY A 248 -8.02 8.39 8.61
N LEU A 249 -7.01 7.90 9.34
CA LEU A 249 -6.17 6.80 8.89
C LEU A 249 -6.93 5.48 8.76
N LEU A 250 -7.83 5.16 9.70
CA LEU A 250 -8.73 4.01 9.63
C LEU A 250 -9.71 4.12 8.44
N TYR A 251 -10.21 5.32 8.15
CA TYR A 251 -11.08 5.56 7.00
C TYR A 251 -10.33 5.41 5.67
N ALA A 252 -9.10 5.90 5.56
CA ALA A 252 -8.25 5.70 4.40
C ALA A 252 -7.95 4.20 4.15
N LEU A 253 -7.70 3.42 5.21
CA LEU A 253 -7.57 1.96 5.14
C LEU A 253 -8.88 1.28 4.71
N HIS A 254 -10.03 1.73 5.20
CA HIS A 254 -11.35 1.22 4.79
C HIS A 254 -11.63 1.48 3.30
N LEU A 255 -11.27 2.65 2.78
CA LEU A 255 -11.38 2.97 1.36
C LEU A 255 -10.50 2.06 0.49
N GLU A 256 -9.26 1.79 0.88
CA GLU A 256 -8.41 0.85 0.14
C GLU A 256 -8.97 -0.58 0.19
N TRP A 257 -9.52 -1.02 1.33
CA TRP A 257 -10.22 -2.31 1.41
C TRP A 257 -11.39 -2.36 0.42
N ARG A 258 -12.30 -1.38 0.41
CA ARG A 258 -13.40 -1.37 -0.58
C ARG A 258 -12.89 -1.46 -2.02
N ARG A 259 -11.84 -0.71 -2.37
CA ARG A 259 -11.22 -0.78 -3.71
C ARG A 259 -10.58 -2.13 -4.02
N THR A 260 -9.96 -2.82 -3.04
CA THR A 260 -9.43 -4.18 -3.28
C THR A 260 -10.55 -5.20 -3.43
N GLU A 261 -11.64 -5.06 -2.68
CA GLU A 261 -12.81 -5.92 -2.79
C GLU A 261 -13.54 -5.73 -4.13
N GLU A 262 -13.77 -4.49 -4.56
CA GLU A 262 -14.36 -4.17 -5.86
C GLU A 262 -13.50 -4.65 -7.04
N ARG A 263 -12.16 -4.54 -6.94
CA ARG A 263 -11.22 -5.18 -7.88
C ARG A 263 -11.39 -6.70 -7.88
N GLY A 264 -11.49 -7.33 -6.72
CA GLY A 264 -11.76 -8.76 -6.58
C GLY A 264 -13.07 -9.18 -7.26
N ARG A 265 -14.16 -8.43 -7.02
CA ARG A 265 -15.49 -8.66 -7.61
C ARG A 265 -15.53 -8.44 -9.13
N ARG A 266 -14.73 -7.52 -9.67
CA ARG A 266 -14.54 -7.36 -11.13
C ARG A 266 -13.74 -8.53 -11.71
N TRP A 267 -12.68 -8.96 -11.02
CA TRP A 267 -11.87 -10.11 -11.43
C TRP A 267 -12.67 -11.42 -11.44
N THR A 268 -13.53 -11.68 -10.46
CA THR A 268 -14.40 -12.86 -10.46
C THR A 268 -15.41 -12.81 -11.59
N ARG A 269 -16.09 -11.68 -11.82
CA ARG A 269 -17.03 -11.51 -12.95
C ARG A 269 -16.37 -11.71 -14.32
N PHE A 270 -15.17 -11.16 -14.51
CA PHE A 270 -14.35 -11.42 -15.70
C PHE A 270 -14.06 -12.91 -15.90
N LEU A 271 -13.63 -13.63 -14.85
CA LEU A 271 -13.38 -15.07 -14.93
C LEU A 271 -14.65 -15.88 -15.19
N GLU A 272 -15.79 -15.49 -14.61
CA GLU A 272 -17.09 -16.11 -14.88
C GLU A 272 -17.54 -15.88 -16.33
N ALA A 273 -17.37 -14.67 -16.87
CA ALA A 273 -17.66 -14.34 -18.26
C ALA A 273 -16.77 -15.17 -19.22
N LEU A 274 -15.45 -15.21 -18.98
CA LEU A 274 -14.53 -16.08 -19.72
C LEU A 274 -14.87 -17.58 -19.59
N ALA A 275 -15.41 -18.02 -18.46
CA ALA A 275 -15.84 -19.41 -18.28
C ALA A 275 -17.15 -19.73 -19.01
N ARG A 276 -18.05 -18.75 -19.20
CA ARG A 276 -19.26 -18.90 -20.04
C ARG A 276 -18.89 -19.05 -21.52
N LEU A 277 -17.82 -18.39 -21.97
CA LEU A 277 -17.19 -18.55 -23.28
C LEU A 277 -16.37 -19.85 -23.41
N SER A 278 -16.47 -20.79 -22.47
CA SER A 278 -15.79 -22.08 -22.59
C SER A 278 -16.29 -22.85 -23.82
N PRO A 279 -15.38 -23.49 -24.58
CA PRO A 279 -15.73 -24.17 -25.83
C PRO A 279 -16.72 -25.32 -25.60
N ARG A 280 -17.97 -25.17 -26.06
CA ARG A 280 -19.00 -26.23 -26.01
C ARG A 280 -19.19 -26.85 -27.38
N VAL A 281 -19.32 -28.18 -27.43
CA VAL A 281 -19.50 -28.96 -28.68
C VAL A 281 -20.74 -28.52 -29.48
N THR A 282 -21.73 -27.91 -28.82
CA THR A 282 -22.98 -27.42 -29.41
C THR A 282 -23.02 -25.92 -29.74
N GLN A 283 -21.92 -25.17 -29.55
CA GLN A 283 -21.90 -23.73 -29.84
C GLN A 283 -21.67 -23.45 -31.33
N THR A 284 -22.71 -23.00 -32.02
CA THR A 284 -22.65 -22.43 -33.38
C THR A 284 -22.44 -20.90 -33.31
N LEU A 285 -21.41 -20.45 -32.58
CA LEU A 285 -21.07 -19.03 -32.52
C LEU A 285 -20.32 -18.61 -33.79
N SER A 286 -20.77 -17.52 -34.42
CA SER A 286 -19.99 -16.84 -35.45
C SER A 286 -18.69 -16.29 -34.85
N PRO A 287 -17.60 -16.14 -35.63
CA PRO A 287 -16.34 -15.59 -35.12
C PRO A 287 -16.51 -14.17 -34.54
N GLU A 288 -17.43 -13.38 -35.09
CA GLU A 288 -17.79 -12.05 -34.58
C GLU A 288 -18.52 -12.13 -33.22
N GLY A 289 -19.44 -13.09 -33.04
CA GLY A 289 -20.10 -13.33 -31.75
C GLY A 289 -19.13 -13.79 -30.66
N VAL A 290 -18.08 -14.54 -31.02
CA VAL A 290 -16.98 -14.89 -30.12
C VAL A 290 -16.20 -13.64 -29.71
N LEU A 291 -15.85 -12.78 -30.68
CA LEU A 291 -15.10 -11.54 -30.43
C LEU A 291 -15.92 -10.56 -29.56
N LEU A 292 -17.22 -10.44 -29.80
CA LEU A 292 -18.14 -9.64 -28.99
C LEU A 292 -18.19 -10.14 -27.56
N GLY A 293 -18.40 -11.45 -27.34
CA GLY A 293 -18.41 -12.04 -26.00
C GLY A 293 -17.09 -11.87 -25.25
N VAL A 294 -15.94 -11.94 -25.95
CA VAL A 294 -14.62 -11.66 -25.35
C VAL A 294 -14.44 -10.17 -25.00
N LEU A 295 -14.99 -9.25 -25.81
CA LEU A 295 -15.01 -7.82 -25.51
C LEU A 295 -15.90 -7.51 -24.30
N GLU A 296 -17.10 -8.08 -24.23
CA GLU A 296 -18.00 -7.98 -23.06
C GLU A 296 -17.34 -8.52 -21.79
N ALA A 297 -16.66 -9.67 -21.87
CA ALA A 297 -15.88 -10.20 -20.77
C ALA A 297 -14.74 -9.25 -20.35
N ALA A 298 -14.05 -8.60 -21.31
CA ALA A 298 -13.04 -7.60 -21.01
C ALA A 298 -13.61 -6.36 -20.30
N GLN A 299 -14.83 -5.93 -20.65
CA GLN A 299 -15.51 -4.76 -20.09
C GLN A 299 -15.85 -4.91 -18.59
N GLU A 300 -16.12 -6.13 -18.10
CA GLU A 300 -16.28 -6.40 -16.66
C GLU A 300 -15.04 -5.99 -15.83
N LEU A 301 -13.85 -6.03 -16.44
CA LEU A 301 -12.60 -5.64 -15.80
C LEU A 301 -12.13 -4.22 -16.17
N LEU A 302 -12.20 -3.90 -17.45
CA LEU A 302 -11.81 -2.62 -18.05
C LEU A 302 -13.02 -1.99 -18.74
N PRO A 303 -13.89 -1.25 -18.01
CA PRO A 303 -15.06 -0.59 -18.59
C PRO A 303 -14.73 0.40 -19.72
N GLN A 304 -13.47 0.83 -19.82
CA GLN A 304 -12.96 1.67 -20.90
C GLN A 304 -12.81 0.92 -22.25
N ALA A 305 -12.90 -0.41 -22.27
CA ALA A 305 -12.72 -1.24 -23.47
C ALA A 305 -13.92 -1.13 -24.42
N VAL A 306 -13.66 -0.60 -25.63
CA VAL A 306 -14.70 -0.30 -26.64
C VAL A 306 -14.53 -1.08 -27.94
N GLY A 307 -13.40 -1.74 -28.17
CA GLY A 307 -13.24 -2.60 -29.34
C GLY A 307 -12.16 -3.66 -29.21
N LEU A 308 -12.27 -4.70 -30.03
CA LEU A 308 -11.32 -5.82 -30.14
C LEU A 308 -11.02 -6.08 -31.62
N GLU A 309 -9.77 -5.88 -32.02
CA GLU A 309 -9.29 -6.10 -33.39
C GLU A 309 -8.41 -7.35 -33.46
N LEU A 310 -8.61 -8.17 -34.49
CA LEU A 310 -7.79 -9.34 -34.80
C LEU A 310 -7.20 -9.20 -36.21
N ARG A 311 -5.97 -8.69 -36.31
CA ARG A 311 -5.36 -8.31 -37.59
C ARG A 311 -5.28 -9.45 -38.59
N ALA A 312 -4.98 -10.66 -38.12
CA ALA A 312 -4.82 -11.83 -38.98
C ALA A 312 -6.09 -12.21 -39.76
N ARG A 313 -7.28 -11.79 -39.31
CA ARG A 313 -8.57 -12.04 -39.96
C ARG A 313 -9.26 -10.78 -40.48
N GLY A 314 -8.66 -9.60 -40.29
CA GLY A 314 -9.30 -8.31 -40.59
C GLY A 314 -10.56 -8.00 -39.75
N SER A 315 -10.87 -8.82 -38.74
CA SER A 315 -12.10 -8.72 -37.95
C SER A 315 -11.93 -7.72 -36.81
N LEU A 316 -12.82 -6.73 -36.77
CA LEU A 316 -12.96 -5.74 -35.69
C LEU A 316 -14.37 -5.85 -35.12
N VAL A 317 -14.49 -5.92 -33.80
CA VAL A 317 -15.78 -5.75 -33.11
C VAL A 317 -15.70 -4.54 -32.20
N GLY A 318 -16.74 -3.70 -32.21
CA GLY A 318 -16.78 -2.43 -31.49
C GLY A 318 -16.02 -1.31 -32.22
N GLU A 319 -15.49 -0.35 -31.45
CA GLU A 319 -14.87 0.87 -31.97
C GLU A 319 -13.34 0.85 -31.86
N ARG A 320 -12.66 1.38 -32.89
CA ARG A 320 -11.23 1.70 -32.81
C ARG A 320 -11.03 2.97 -31.98
N ALA A 321 -10.33 2.82 -30.86
CA ALA A 321 -10.01 3.89 -29.93
C ALA A 321 -8.48 4.09 -29.80
N PRO A 322 -7.99 5.28 -29.40
CA PRO A 322 -6.58 5.67 -29.52
C PRO A 322 -5.65 4.95 -28.55
N HIS A 323 -6.16 4.42 -27.43
CA HIS A 323 -5.37 3.66 -26.47
C HIS A 323 -5.47 2.17 -26.80
N ILE A 324 -4.32 1.50 -26.97
CA ILE A 324 -4.27 0.12 -27.47
C ILE A 324 -3.49 -0.76 -26.49
N LEU A 325 -4.09 -1.88 -26.08
CA LEU A 325 -3.42 -2.95 -25.34
C LEU A 325 -3.19 -4.16 -26.26
N PRO A 326 -1.94 -4.61 -26.48
CA PRO A 326 -1.67 -5.81 -27.26
C PRO A 326 -2.09 -7.06 -26.48
N VAL A 327 -2.91 -7.91 -27.10
CA VAL A 327 -3.35 -9.20 -26.55
C VAL A 327 -2.43 -10.29 -27.12
N PRO A 328 -1.69 -11.03 -26.29
CA PRO A 328 -0.77 -12.06 -26.76
C PRO A 328 -1.52 -13.26 -27.38
N LEU A 329 -1.38 -13.43 -28.68
CA LEU A 329 -1.75 -14.64 -29.42
C LEU A 329 -0.48 -15.21 -30.06
N ASN A 330 -0.16 -16.48 -29.79
CA ASN A 330 1.05 -17.10 -30.33
C ASN A 330 0.93 -17.32 -31.86
N GLY A 331 1.36 -16.32 -32.64
CA GLY A 331 1.34 -16.30 -34.10
C GLY A 331 0.52 -15.15 -34.71
N ASP A 332 -0.39 -14.54 -33.95
CA ASP A 332 -1.32 -13.50 -34.42
C ASP A 332 -1.18 -12.21 -33.60
N ALA A 333 -1.64 -11.09 -34.18
CA ALA A 333 -1.74 -9.81 -33.48
C ALA A 333 -3.21 -9.47 -33.20
N ALA A 334 -3.59 -9.49 -31.91
CA ALA A 334 -4.86 -8.95 -31.42
C ALA A 334 -4.65 -7.71 -30.56
N TYR A 335 -5.60 -6.80 -30.61
CA TYR A 335 -5.54 -5.49 -29.96
C TYR A 335 -6.87 -5.16 -29.28
N LEU A 336 -6.80 -4.82 -28.00
CA LEU A 336 -7.94 -4.30 -27.24
C LEU A 336 -7.86 -2.77 -27.25
N HIS A 337 -8.91 -2.12 -27.76
CA HIS A 337 -9.02 -0.68 -27.87
C HIS A 337 -9.75 -0.09 -26.66
N LEU A 338 -9.14 0.92 -26.02
CA LEU A 338 -9.71 1.63 -24.88
C LEU A 338 -10.01 3.09 -25.23
N ARG A 339 -11.17 3.58 -24.79
CA ARG A 339 -11.61 4.97 -25.01
C ARG A 339 -10.71 5.97 -24.30
N THR A 340 -10.39 5.68 -23.04
CA THR A 340 -9.50 6.45 -22.16
C THR A 340 -8.34 5.56 -21.70
N PRO A 341 -7.21 6.14 -21.25
CA PRO A 341 -6.15 5.34 -20.63
C PRO A 341 -6.71 4.62 -19.40
N PRO A 342 -6.24 3.40 -19.08
CA PRO A 342 -6.79 2.63 -17.98
C PRO A 342 -6.47 3.33 -16.64
N GLU A 343 -7.51 3.71 -15.92
CA GLU A 343 -7.43 4.40 -14.62
C GLU A 343 -6.69 3.58 -13.55
N GLU A 344 -6.69 2.26 -13.71
CA GLU A 344 -5.95 1.33 -12.89
C GLU A 344 -4.98 0.50 -13.73
N PRO A 345 -3.77 0.17 -13.22
CA PRO A 345 -2.86 -0.75 -13.90
C PRO A 345 -3.54 -2.10 -14.15
N VAL A 346 -3.48 -2.55 -15.40
CA VAL A 346 -4.05 -3.81 -15.87
C VAL A 346 -3.49 -4.98 -15.05
N PRO A 347 -4.34 -5.87 -14.47
CA PRO A 347 -3.88 -6.97 -13.65
C PRO A 347 -2.91 -7.92 -14.39
N PRO A 348 -1.84 -8.40 -13.73
CA PRO A 348 -0.92 -9.34 -14.33
C PRO A 348 -1.66 -10.62 -14.74
N GLY A 349 -1.47 -11.06 -15.98
CA GLY A 349 -2.14 -12.24 -16.54
C GLY A 349 -3.51 -11.98 -17.17
N PHE A 350 -4.12 -10.79 -17.02
CA PHE A 350 -5.40 -10.46 -17.68
C PHE A 350 -5.34 -10.69 -19.21
N LEU A 351 -4.40 -10.01 -19.88
CA LEU A 351 -4.22 -10.09 -21.34
C LEU A 351 -3.82 -11.51 -21.78
N ALA A 352 -3.06 -12.24 -20.96
CA ALA A 352 -2.66 -13.62 -21.25
C ALA A 352 -3.85 -14.58 -21.21
N LEU A 353 -4.68 -14.52 -20.15
CA LEU A 353 -5.90 -15.34 -20.03
C LEU A 353 -6.90 -15.02 -21.14
N LEU A 354 -7.07 -13.74 -21.47
CA LEU A 354 -7.94 -13.31 -22.56
C LEU A 354 -7.44 -13.82 -23.91
N GLY A 355 -6.14 -13.71 -24.20
CA GLY A 355 -5.50 -14.24 -25.40
C GLY A 355 -5.60 -15.77 -25.50
N GLU A 356 -5.37 -16.51 -24.41
CA GLU A 356 -5.53 -17.97 -24.39
C GLU A 356 -6.97 -18.40 -24.66
N ARG A 357 -7.96 -17.73 -24.06
CA ARG A 357 -9.38 -18.03 -24.31
C ARG A 357 -9.80 -17.69 -25.72
N LEU A 358 -9.44 -16.50 -26.21
CA LEU A 358 -9.68 -16.08 -27.59
C LEU A 358 -9.10 -17.12 -28.59
N ARG A 359 -7.86 -17.57 -28.38
CA ARG A 359 -7.23 -18.64 -29.18
C ARG A 359 -7.98 -19.97 -29.12
N GLN A 360 -8.47 -20.38 -27.95
CA GLN A 360 -9.20 -21.64 -27.79
C GLN A 360 -10.54 -21.62 -28.54
N VAL A 361 -11.31 -20.55 -28.41
CA VAL A 361 -12.65 -20.46 -29.02
C VAL A 361 -12.55 -20.22 -30.53
N LEU A 362 -11.63 -19.38 -31.00
CA LEU A 362 -11.42 -19.15 -32.45
C LEU A 362 -10.99 -20.43 -33.18
N ARG A 363 -10.15 -21.26 -32.55
CA ARG A 363 -9.81 -22.59 -33.08
C ARG A 363 -11.02 -23.50 -33.12
N GLN A 364 -11.82 -23.56 -32.05
CA GLN A 364 -13.02 -24.40 -32.05
C GLN A 364 -14.00 -23.99 -33.16
N ALA A 365 -14.17 -22.68 -33.40
CA ALA A 365 -14.98 -22.16 -34.49
C ALA A 365 -14.46 -22.60 -35.86
N GLU A 366 -13.14 -22.53 -36.12
CA GLU A 366 -12.53 -23.06 -37.36
C GLU A 366 -12.86 -24.55 -37.55
N TRP A 367 -12.62 -25.39 -36.53
CA TRP A 367 -12.92 -26.82 -36.58
C TRP A 367 -14.41 -27.10 -36.81
N GLY A 368 -15.30 -26.32 -36.20
CA GLY A 368 -16.75 -26.40 -36.43
C GLY A 368 -17.14 -26.06 -37.86
N THR A 369 -16.57 -25.00 -38.43
CA THR A 369 -16.83 -24.63 -39.84
C THR A 369 -16.32 -25.70 -40.81
N LEU A 370 -15.09 -26.20 -40.62
CA LEU A 370 -14.51 -27.26 -41.45
C LEU A 370 -15.38 -28.52 -41.44
N ALA A 371 -15.82 -28.95 -40.25
CA ALA A 371 -16.67 -30.14 -40.09
C ALA A 371 -18.06 -30.03 -40.74
N LEU A 372 -18.54 -28.82 -41.01
CA LEU A 372 -19.80 -28.57 -41.72
C LEU A 372 -19.61 -28.41 -43.24
N THR A 373 -18.43 -27.99 -43.71
CA THR A 373 -18.15 -27.76 -45.13
C THR A 373 -17.50 -28.94 -45.85
N ASP A 374 -16.88 -29.87 -45.13
CA ASP A 374 -16.19 -31.03 -45.72
C ASP A 374 -17.08 -32.30 -45.69
N PRO A 375 -17.44 -32.86 -46.86
CA PRO A 375 -18.29 -34.05 -46.93
C PRO A 375 -17.66 -35.34 -46.36
N LEU A 376 -16.34 -35.36 -46.08
CA LEU A 376 -15.64 -36.53 -45.52
C LEU A 376 -15.48 -36.48 -43.99
N ILE A 377 -15.63 -35.30 -43.35
CA ILE A 377 -15.44 -35.18 -41.90
C ILE A 377 -16.48 -35.97 -41.05
N PRO A 378 -17.75 -36.19 -41.46
CA PRO A 378 -18.66 -37.07 -40.71
C PRO A 378 -18.10 -38.49 -40.44
N PHE A 379 -17.26 -39.01 -41.35
CA PHE A 379 -16.59 -40.30 -41.18
C PHE A 379 -15.45 -40.26 -40.14
N TYR A 380 -14.69 -39.16 -40.09
CA TYR A 380 -13.61 -38.95 -39.10
C TYR A 380 -14.12 -38.49 -37.72
N ALA A 381 -15.28 -37.83 -37.67
CA ALA A 381 -15.92 -37.44 -36.42
C ALA A 381 -16.27 -38.67 -35.55
N ASN A 382 -16.76 -39.75 -36.15
CA ASN A 382 -17.06 -41.00 -35.42
C ASN A 382 -15.80 -41.63 -34.79
N SER A 383 -14.65 -41.59 -35.46
CA SER A 383 -13.40 -42.14 -34.93
C SER A 383 -12.80 -41.27 -33.81
N PHE A 384 -13.00 -39.93 -33.85
CA PHE A 384 -12.58 -39.05 -32.75
C PHE A 384 -13.52 -39.09 -31.54
N VAL A 385 -14.85 -39.24 -31.74
CA VAL A 385 -15.82 -39.48 -30.67
C VAL A 385 -15.52 -40.80 -29.95
N LEU A 386 -15.22 -41.86 -30.71
CA LEU A 386 -14.70 -43.12 -30.16
C LEU A 386 -13.41 -42.89 -29.37
N GLY A 387 -12.41 -42.20 -29.93
CA GLY A 387 -11.15 -41.92 -29.23
C GLY A 387 -11.32 -41.15 -27.91
N HIS A 388 -12.21 -40.16 -27.86
CA HIS A 388 -12.44 -39.37 -26.65
C HIS A 388 -13.30 -40.08 -25.59
N GLN A 389 -14.21 -40.96 -26.00
CA GLN A 389 -14.89 -41.90 -25.09
C GLN A 389 -13.92 -42.99 -24.59
N TRP A 390 -13.07 -43.54 -25.45
CA TRP A 390 -12.05 -44.54 -25.07
C TRP A 390 -11.08 -43.98 -24.02
N ASN A 391 -10.68 -42.71 -24.13
CA ASN A 391 -9.83 -42.05 -23.14
C ASN A 391 -10.54 -41.82 -21.79
N ARG A 392 -11.89 -41.73 -21.75
CA ARG A 392 -12.67 -41.75 -20.49
C ARG A 392 -12.85 -43.15 -19.92
N VAL A 393 -13.03 -44.17 -20.76
CA VAL A 393 -13.18 -45.57 -20.33
C VAL A 393 -11.85 -46.17 -19.83
N CYS A 394 -10.75 -45.97 -20.55
CA CYS A 394 -9.43 -46.50 -20.16
C CYS A 394 -8.80 -45.80 -18.95
N ARG A 395 -9.16 -44.54 -18.65
CA ARG A 395 -8.69 -43.85 -17.43
C ARG A 395 -9.33 -44.36 -16.13
N LEU A 396 -10.33 -45.24 -16.21
CA LEU A 396 -10.90 -45.92 -15.04
C LEU A 396 -10.40 -47.36 -14.85
N ARG A 397 -9.43 -47.84 -15.65
CA ARG A 397 -9.00 -49.25 -15.59
C ARG A 397 -7.51 -49.52 -15.82
N VAL A 398 -6.62 -48.66 -15.30
CA VAL A 398 -5.20 -49.01 -15.10
C VAL A 398 -4.72 -48.60 -13.71
N SER A 399 -5.19 -49.34 -12.70
CA SER A 399 -4.51 -49.47 -11.42
C SER A 399 -4.09 -50.92 -11.21
N GLY A 400 -2.80 -51.20 -11.37
CA GLY A 400 -2.17 -52.46 -10.99
C GLY A 400 -1.60 -53.30 -12.14
N SER A 401 -0.33 -53.69 -11.98
CA SER A 401 0.32 -54.88 -12.59
C SER A 401 0.53 -54.89 -14.12
N TRP A 402 1.72 -55.08 -14.73
CA TRP A 402 3.13 -55.35 -14.36
C TRP A 402 4.01 -54.52 -15.35
N ALA A 403 5.12 -53.85 -15.00
CA ALA A 403 6.44 -54.31 -14.57
C ALA A 403 7.38 -54.88 -15.68
N ARG A 404 8.38 -54.04 -16.07
CA ARG A 404 9.68 -54.37 -16.76
C ARG A 404 9.55 -54.72 -18.27
N THR A 405 10.50 -54.42 -19.17
CA THR A 405 11.98 -54.39 -19.01
C THR A 405 12.71 -53.56 -20.11
N ARG A 406 13.72 -52.73 -19.73
CA ARG A 406 14.88 -52.15 -20.52
C ARG A 406 14.58 -51.47 -21.88
N HIS A 407 15.09 -50.26 -22.19
CA HIS A 407 16.47 -49.72 -22.13
C HIS A 407 16.43 -48.18 -21.87
N ARG A 408 17.08 -47.56 -20.88
CA ARG A 408 18.49 -47.02 -20.84
C ARG A 408 19.10 -46.73 -22.23
N SER A 409 19.64 -45.56 -22.57
CA SER A 409 19.95 -44.27 -21.87
C SER A 409 20.24 -43.20 -22.96
N ALA A 410 20.47 -41.89 -22.72
CA ALA A 410 20.75 -41.09 -21.51
C ALA A 410 19.76 -39.87 -21.44
N THR A 411 19.99 -38.68 -20.86
CA THR A 411 21.10 -38.05 -20.09
C THR A 411 20.50 -37.26 -18.92
N ALA A 412 21.20 -37.16 -17.79
CA ALA A 412 20.73 -36.49 -16.57
C ALA A 412 21.41 -35.13 -16.32
N SER A 413 20.91 -34.39 -15.31
CA SER A 413 21.29 -33.01 -14.92
C SER A 413 20.84 -31.95 -15.94
N ILE A 414 20.38 -30.75 -15.58
CA ILE A 414 20.52 -29.89 -14.39
C ILE A 414 19.10 -29.27 -14.20
N ILE A 415 18.44 -29.11 -13.04
CA ILE A 415 18.80 -28.45 -11.77
C ILE A 415 17.99 -29.09 -10.63
N SER A 416 18.66 -29.43 -9.54
CA SER A 416 18.02 -29.58 -8.22
C SER A 416 18.61 -28.56 -7.25
N SER A 417 17.76 -27.78 -6.58
CA SER A 417 17.91 -27.38 -5.17
C SER A 417 16.90 -26.28 -4.78
N ARG A 418 16.61 -26.21 -3.47
CA ARG A 418 15.81 -25.16 -2.78
C ARG A 418 14.28 -25.22 -2.91
N SER A 419 13.73 -26.44 -2.82
CA SER A 419 12.47 -26.62 -2.07
C SER A 419 12.76 -26.70 -0.56
N ARG A 420 12.25 -25.77 0.25
CA ARG A 420 12.02 -26.01 1.69
C ARG A 420 11.03 -25.04 2.32
N LYS A 421 10.03 -25.64 2.99
CA LYS A 421 9.16 -25.07 4.04
C LYS A 421 8.16 -23.97 3.64
N TYR A 422 6.97 -24.41 3.25
CA TYR A 422 5.75 -23.99 3.95
C TYR A 422 4.97 -25.23 4.39
N ARG A 423 4.85 -25.44 5.70
CA ARG A 423 3.85 -26.34 6.29
C ARG A 423 2.61 -25.47 6.56
N LEU A 424 1.47 -25.84 6.01
CA LEU A 424 0.17 -25.38 6.51
C LEU A 424 -0.55 -26.59 7.10
N ALA A 425 -0.86 -26.49 8.38
CA ALA A 425 -1.62 -27.52 9.10
C ALA A 425 -3.11 -27.24 8.92
N THR A 426 -3.78 -28.04 8.10
CA THR A 426 -5.24 -28.17 8.14
C THR A 426 -5.58 -29.32 9.08
N ALA A 427 -6.15 -29.00 10.24
CA ALA A 427 -6.54 -30.00 11.23
C ALA A 427 -7.64 -30.91 10.67
N SER A 428 -7.45 -32.22 10.79
CA SER A 428 -8.42 -33.24 10.40
C SER A 428 -9.52 -33.38 11.44
N PHE A 429 -10.79 -33.21 11.04
CA PHE A 429 -11.95 -33.47 11.91
C PHE A 429 -12.82 -34.61 11.35
N THR A 430 -12.26 -35.82 11.30
CA THR A 430 -13.01 -37.07 11.04
C THR A 430 -12.40 -38.23 11.82
N LYS A 431 -12.96 -38.54 12.99
CA LYS A 431 -12.81 -39.86 13.63
C LYS A 431 -14.13 -40.62 13.43
N GLY A 432 -14.09 -41.71 12.67
CA GLY A 432 -15.16 -42.69 12.64
C GLY A 432 -14.75 -43.94 13.42
N HIS A 433 -15.61 -44.40 14.33
CA HIS A 433 -15.78 -45.80 14.76
C HIS A 433 -17.05 -45.85 15.65
N THR A 434 -18.22 -46.23 15.12
CA THR A 434 -18.74 -47.61 14.93
C THR A 434 -19.05 -48.37 16.22
N ARG A 435 -20.34 -48.31 16.62
CA ARG A 435 -21.18 -49.30 17.35
C ARG A 435 -22.46 -48.54 17.77
N SER A 436 -23.66 -49.09 17.88
CA SER A 436 -24.34 -50.25 17.26
C SER A 436 -25.80 -50.23 17.76
N THR A 437 -26.76 -50.67 16.95
CA THR A 437 -28.12 -51.16 17.35
C THR A 437 -29.01 -50.30 18.27
N GLY A 438 -30.27 -50.05 17.86
CA GLY A 438 -31.34 -49.70 18.79
C GLY A 438 -32.46 -48.84 18.20
N CYS A 439 -33.54 -49.47 17.76
CA CYS A 439 -34.81 -48.78 17.57
C CYS A 439 -35.49 -48.57 18.93
N SER A 440 -36.10 -47.40 19.18
CA SER A 440 -37.53 -47.31 19.51
C SER A 440 -38.00 -45.87 19.77
N SER A 441 -39.27 -45.69 19.44
CA SER A 441 -40.20 -44.60 19.75
C SER A 441 -40.11 -43.93 21.13
N GLY A 442 -40.26 -42.60 21.13
CA GLY A 442 -41.40 -41.93 21.77
C GLY A 442 -41.35 -41.66 23.28
N LEU A 443 -41.11 -40.40 23.64
CA LEU A 443 -42.11 -39.50 24.26
C LEU A 443 -41.65 -38.04 24.13
#